data_AF-A0A537M311-F1
#
_entry.id   AF-A0A537M311-F1
#
_cell.length_a   1.000
_cell.length_b   1.000
_cell.length_c   1.000
_cell.angle_alpha   90.00
_cell.angle_beta   90.00
_cell.angle_gamma   90.00
#
_symmetry.space_group_name_H-M   'P 1'
#
loop_
_entity.id
_entity.type
_entity.pdbx_description
1 polymer ?
#
loop_
_entity_poly.entity_id
_entity_poly.type
_entity_poly.pdbx_seq_one_letter_code
_entity_poly.pdbx_strand_id
1 'polypeptide(L)'
;MTRVEKLRIPLWATAIYILTLGALTLHPFLTRNAFGYGGTDPGFLLVLSAAFWGSGSVLAGIARSPGKYGDLAWAVIVYLVIFIVFLLWGRVEGLYAMRQIGVPLIIDVVLVAWIWAVRRY
;
A
#
# COMPACT_ATOMS: atom_id res chain seq x y z
N MET A 1 21.23 14.49 7.71
CA MET A 1 19.79 14.32 7.44
C MET A 1 19.02 14.45 8.75
N THR A 2 18.04 15.34 8.81
CA THR A 2 17.12 15.42 9.95
C THR A 2 16.29 14.13 10.04
N ARG A 3 15.76 13.79 11.22
CA ARG A 3 14.89 12.59 11.40
C ARG A 3 13.76 12.56 10.36
N VAL A 4 13.18 13.72 10.11
CA VAL A 4 12.08 13.89 9.17
C VAL A 4 12.52 13.64 7.72
N GLU A 5 13.74 14.03 7.34
CA GLU A 5 14.28 13.73 6.01
C GLU A 5 14.49 12.24 5.75
N LYS A 6 14.83 11.46 6.79
CA LYS A 6 14.99 10.01 6.67
C LYS A 6 13.69 9.30 6.29
N LEU A 7 12.52 9.90 6.60
CA LEU A 7 11.20 9.36 6.23
C LEU A 7 10.95 9.41 4.71
N ARG A 8 11.70 10.22 3.96
CA ARG A 8 11.53 10.37 2.51
C ARG A 8 11.51 9.02 1.79
N ILE A 9 12.52 8.18 2.06
CA ILE A 9 12.70 6.90 1.36
C ILE A 9 11.57 5.92 1.65
N PRO A 10 11.23 5.58 2.91
CA PRO A 10 10.15 4.64 3.18
C PRO A 10 8.78 5.16 2.72
N LEU A 11 8.54 6.47 2.74
CA LEU A 11 7.31 7.06 2.21
C LEU A 11 7.23 6.95 0.68
N TRP A 12 8.34 7.18 -0.03
CA TRP A 12 8.40 6.95 -1.47
C TRP A 12 8.23 5.46 -1.83
N ALA A 13 8.85 4.56 -1.08
CA ALA A 13 8.67 3.12 -1.27
C ALA A 13 7.20 2.73 -1.11
N THR A 14 6.52 3.27 -0.10
CA THR A 14 5.08 3.06 0.11
C THR A 14 4.27 3.62 -1.05
N ALA A 15 4.54 4.85 -1.49
CA ALA A 15 3.84 5.45 -2.63
C ALA A 15 3.98 4.61 -3.90
N ILE A 16 5.20 4.19 -4.24
CA ILE A 16 5.49 3.36 -5.42
C ILE A 16 4.78 2.02 -5.32
N TYR A 17 4.80 1.39 -4.15
CA TYR A 17 4.11 0.13 -3.92
C TYR A 17 2.60 0.27 -4.19
N ILE A 18 1.96 1.28 -3.61
CA ILE A 18 0.52 1.52 -3.77
C ILE A 18 0.16 1.90 -5.22
N LEU A 19 0.96 2.73 -5.88
CA LEU A 19 0.79 3.02 -7.32
C LEU A 19 0.93 1.76 -8.17
N THR A 20 1.84 0.86 -7.81
CA THR A 20 2.01 -0.43 -8.49
C THR A 20 0.76 -1.31 -8.33
N LEU A 21 0.15 -1.35 -7.13
CA LEU A 21 -1.13 -2.02 -6.94
C LEU A 21 -2.22 -1.43 -7.84
N GLY A 22 -2.27 -0.09 -7.93
CA GLY A 22 -3.16 0.62 -8.86
C GLY A 22 -2.97 0.18 -10.30
N ALA A 23 -1.72 0.10 -10.78
CA ALA A 23 -1.41 -0.38 -12.12
C ALA A 23 -1.84 -1.84 -12.35
N LEU A 24 -1.63 -2.73 -11.37
CA LEU A 24 -2.05 -4.13 -11.45
C LEU A 24 -3.58 -4.30 -11.52
N THR A 25 -4.32 -3.37 -10.93
CA THR A 25 -5.79 -3.35 -10.96
C THR A 25 -6.39 -2.76 -12.22
N LEU A 26 -5.59 -2.17 -13.12
CA LEU A 26 -6.10 -1.67 -14.41
C LEU A 26 -6.50 -2.78 -15.38
N HIS A 27 -5.95 -3.99 -15.20
CA HIS A 27 -6.17 -5.09 -16.13
C HIS A 27 -6.59 -6.37 -15.40
N PRO A 28 -7.75 -6.98 -15.71
CA PRO A 28 -8.27 -8.16 -15.03
C PRO A 28 -7.28 -9.34 -15.00
N PHE A 29 -6.54 -9.56 -16.09
CA PHE A 29 -5.48 -10.59 -16.14
C PHE A 29 -4.37 -10.37 -15.09
N LEU A 30 -3.90 -9.14 -14.92
CA LEU A 30 -2.85 -8.82 -13.93
C LEU A 30 -3.40 -8.95 -12.52
N THR A 31 -4.63 -8.50 -12.29
CA THR A 31 -5.30 -8.63 -11.00
C THR A 31 -5.51 -10.09 -10.62
N ARG A 32 -5.96 -10.92 -11.57
CA ARG A 32 -6.15 -12.36 -11.37
C ARG A 32 -4.83 -13.07 -11.06
N ASN A 33 -3.75 -12.70 -11.74
CA ASN A 33 -2.44 -13.31 -11.50
C ASN A 33 -1.83 -12.86 -10.16
N ALA A 34 -1.95 -11.58 -9.82
CA ALA A 34 -1.36 -11.03 -8.60
C ALA A 34 -2.16 -11.39 -7.34
N PHE A 35 -3.49 -11.27 -7.39
CA PHE A 35 -4.37 -11.42 -6.23
C PHE A 35 -5.26 -12.65 -6.27
N GLY A 36 -5.27 -13.41 -7.38
CA GLY A 36 -6.15 -14.57 -7.52
C GLY A 36 -7.62 -14.27 -7.66
N TYR A 37 -7.97 -12.99 -7.80
CA TYR A 37 -9.34 -12.55 -7.85
C TYR A 37 -10.02 -13.11 -9.10
N GLY A 38 -11.06 -13.93 -8.88
CA GLY A 38 -11.88 -14.50 -9.94
C GLY A 38 -12.99 -13.56 -10.43
N GLY A 39 -13.23 -12.46 -9.71
CA GLY A 39 -14.20 -11.45 -10.12
C GLY A 39 -13.71 -10.69 -11.34
N THR A 40 -14.52 -10.67 -12.38
CA THR A 40 -14.19 -10.03 -13.66
C THR A 40 -14.88 -8.67 -13.82
N ASP A 41 -15.55 -8.14 -12.79
CA ASP A 41 -16.25 -6.86 -12.86
C ASP A 41 -15.25 -5.73 -13.15
N PRO A 42 -15.23 -5.20 -14.39
CA PRO A 42 -14.27 -4.18 -14.77
C PRO A 42 -14.51 -2.85 -14.03
N GLY A 43 -15.76 -2.56 -13.67
CA GLY A 43 -16.12 -1.34 -12.94
C GLY A 43 -15.52 -1.33 -11.53
N PHE A 44 -15.62 -2.46 -10.83
CA PHE A 44 -14.99 -2.61 -9.50
C PHE A 44 -13.46 -2.44 -9.57
N LEU A 45 -12.82 -3.04 -10.57
CA LEU A 45 -11.36 -2.95 -10.75
C LEU A 45 -10.91 -1.52 -11.07
N LEU A 46 -11.68 -0.76 -11.85
CA LEU A 46 -11.40 0.65 -12.13
C LEU A 46 -11.53 1.52 -10.88
N VAL A 47 -12.55 1.29 -10.04
CA VAL A 47 -12.69 2.01 -8.76
C VAL A 47 -11.52 1.71 -7.83
N LEU A 48 -11.14 0.43 -7.73
CA LEU A 48 -10.00 0.01 -6.91
C LEU A 48 -8.68 0.61 -7.43
N SER A 49 -8.51 0.64 -8.76
CA SER A 49 -7.37 1.30 -9.39
C SER A 49 -7.34 2.78 -9.08
N ALA A 50 -8.45 3.50 -9.24
CA ALA A 50 -8.54 4.92 -8.90
C ALA A 50 -8.21 5.16 -7.42
N ALA A 51 -8.68 4.30 -6.51
CA ALA A 51 -8.37 4.39 -5.09
C ALA A 51 -6.86 4.26 -4.82
N PHE A 52 -6.19 3.27 -5.41
CA PHE A 52 -4.75 3.08 -5.27
C PHE A 52 -3.93 4.18 -5.94
N TRP A 53 -4.29 4.61 -7.15
CA TRP A 53 -3.61 5.72 -7.82
C TRP A 53 -3.77 7.03 -7.05
N GLY A 54 -4.96 7.29 -6.51
CA GLY A 54 -5.24 8.46 -5.68
C GLY A 54 -4.43 8.44 -4.39
N SER A 55 -4.49 7.35 -3.62
CA SER A 55 -3.73 7.23 -2.36
C SER A 55 -2.22 7.25 -2.60
N GLY A 56 -1.72 6.52 -3.60
CA GLY A 56 -0.32 6.50 -3.99
C GLY A 56 0.22 7.88 -4.37
N SER A 57 -0.58 8.68 -5.08
CA SER A 57 -0.23 10.06 -5.45
C SER A 57 -0.16 10.99 -4.23
N VAL A 58 -1.09 10.85 -3.28
CA VAL A 58 -1.06 11.60 -2.01
C VAL A 58 0.18 11.23 -1.21
N LEU A 59 0.50 9.93 -1.10
CA LEU A 59 1.69 9.44 -0.42
C LEU A 59 2.99 9.96 -1.07
N ALA A 60 3.05 10.01 -2.40
CA ALA A 60 4.17 10.63 -3.13
C ALA A 60 4.31 12.13 -2.80
N GLY A 61 3.19 12.85 -2.67
CA GLY A 61 3.17 14.24 -2.23
C GLY A 61 3.73 14.43 -0.81
N ILE A 62 3.35 13.57 0.13
CA ILE A 62 3.90 13.53 1.49
C ILE A 62 5.42 13.26 1.44
N ALA A 63 5.83 12.26 0.65
CA ALA A 63 7.23 11.85 0.51
C ALA A 63 8.11 12.94 -0.13
N ARG A 64 7.57 13.78 -1.00
CA ARG A 64 8.30 14.87 -1.68
C ARG A 64 8.78 15.96 -0.70
N SER A 65 8.01 16.21 0.35
CA SER A 65 8.29 17.26 1.33
C SER A 65 8.15 16.75 2.76
N PRO A 66 9.05 15.84 3.22
CA PRO A 66 8.96 15.26 4.55
C PRO A 66 9.00 16.34 5.63
N GLY A 67 9.81 17.39 5.45
CA GLY A 67 9.92 18.49 6.42
C GLY A 67 8.60 19.20 6.74
N LYS A 68 7.63 19.16 5.81
CA LYS A 68 6.30 19.74 5.98
C LYS A 68 5.25 18.73 6.41
N TYR A 69 5.40 17.47 5.99
CA TYR A 69 4.37 16.43 6.12
C TYR A 69 4.80 15.22 6.97
N GLY A 70 5.93 15.28 7.65
CA GLY A 70 6.52 14.16 8.39
C GLY A 70 5.62 13.58 9.48
N ASP A 71 4.78 14.41 10.10
CA ASP A 71 3.81 13.97 11.11
C ASP A 71 2.72 13.06 10.54
N LEU A 72 2.44 13.17 9.23
CA LEU A 72 1.51 12.27 8.52
C LEU A 72 2.07 10.87 8.33
N ALA A 73 3.35 10.61 8.61
CA ALA A 73 3.91 9.25 8.56
C ALA A 73 3.15 8.28 9.48
N TRP A 74 2.56 8.76 10.58
CA TRP A 74 1.67 7.95 11.41
C TRP A 74 0.40 7.52 10.66
N ALA A 75 -0.22 8.43 9.90
CA ALA A 75 -1.38 8.11 9.09
C ALA A 75 -1.05 7.07 8.00
N VAL A 76 0.16 7.10 7.45
CA VAL A 76 0.64 6.08 6.50
C VAL A 76 0.78 4.71 7.17
N ILE A 77 1.30 4.65 8.40
CA ILE A 77 1.33 3.41 9.18
C ILE A 77 -0.09 2.87 9.40
N VAL A 78 -1.02 3.72 9.84
CA VAL A 78 -2.42 3.31 10.05
C VAL A 78 -3.05 2.81 8.75
N TYR A 79 -2.81 3.50 7.64
CA TYR A 79 -3.27 3.07 6.32
C TYR A 79 -2.78 1.67 5.96
N LEU A 80 -1.49 1.38 6.16
CA LEU A 80 -0.92 0.05 5.89
C LEU A 80 -1.46 -1.02 6.85
N VAL A 81 -1.65 -0.69 8.13
CA VAL A 81 -2.25 -1.62 9.11
C VAL A 81 -3.69 -1.97 8.73
N ILE A 82 -4.49 -0.99 8.30
CA ILE A 82 -5.83 -1.25 7.78
C ILE A 82 -5.74 -2.19 6.57
N PHE A 83 -4.80 -1.94 5.65
CA PHE A 83 -4.62 -2.80 4.48
C PHE A 83 -4.28 -4.25 4.87
N ILE A 84 -3.37 -4.47 5.82
CA ILE A 84 -3.05 -5.79 6.39
C ILE A 84 -4.30 -6.46 6.97
N VAL A 85 -5.11 -5.75 7.76
CA VAL A 85 -6.33 -6.29 8.37
C VAL A 85 -7.31 -6.76 7.28
N PHE A 86 -7.50 -5.99 6.21
CA PHE A 86 -8.40 -6.36 5.12
C PHE A 86 -7.88 -7.54 4.29
N LEU A 87 -6.56 -7.65 4.08
CA LEU A 87 -5.96 -8.83 3.43
C LEU A 87 -6.18 -10.10 4.26
N LEU A 88 -5.99 -10.01 5.58
CA LEU A 88 -6.24 -11.12 6.51
C LEU A 88 -7.74 -11.46 6.58
N TRP A 89 -8.61 -10.46 6.62
CA TRP A 89 -10.06 -10.65 6.61
C TRP A 89 -10.50 -11.38 5.33
N GLY A 90 -10.08 -10.91 4.16
CA GLY A 90 -10.39 -11.56 2.88
C GLY A 90 -9.86 -12.99 2.81
N ARG A 91 -8.73 -13.29 3.48
CA ARG A 91 -8.23 -14.66 3.62
C ARG A 91 -9.12 -15.53 4.51
N VAL A 92 -9.61 -15.00 5.64
CA VAL A 92 -10.52 -15.72 6.55
C VAL A 92 -11.84 -16.04 5.85
N GLU A 93 -12.36 -15.11 5.05
CA GLU A 93 -13.58 -15.28 4.23
C GLU A 93 -13.37 -16.19 3.00
N GLY A 94 -12.16 -16.74 2.79
CA GLY A 94 -11.86 -17.62 1.66
C GLY A 94 -11.78 -16.91 0.30
N LEU A 95 -11.75 -15.57 0.27
CA LEU A 95 -11.64 -14.77 -0.95
C LEU A 95 -10.23 -14.83 -1.57
N TYR A 96 -9.21 -15.06 -0.73
CA TYR A 96 -7.82 -15.17 -1.16
C TYR A 96 -7.14 -16.44 -0.65
N ALA A 97 -6.24 -17.00 -1.45
CA ALA A 97 -5.28 -18.00 -1.02
C ALA A 97 -4.06 -17.36 -0.35
N MET A 98 -3.36 -18.10 0.51
CA MET A 98 -2.17 -17.59 1.21
C MET A 98 -1.08 -17.08 0.26
N ARG A 99 -0.89 -17.76 -0.89
CA ARG A 99 0.06 -17.35 -1.93
C ARG A 99 -0.24 -15.98 -2.54
N GLN A 100 -1.49 -15.51 -2.47
CA GLN A 100 -1.95 -14.26 -3.08
C GLN A 100 -1.82 -13.08 -2.11
N ILE A 101 -2.00 -13.31 -0.81
CA ILE A 101 -1.85 -12.26 0.20
C ILE A 101 -0.46 -12.22 0.84
N GLY A 102 0.35 -13.29 0.72
CA GLY A 102 1.63 -13.40 1.43
C GLY A 102 2.62 -12.31 1.05
N VAL A 103 2.80 -12.05 -0.25
CA VAL A 103 3.72 -11.00 -0.73
C VAL A 103 3.25 -9.60 -0.31
N PRO A 104 1.99 -9.18 -0.58
CA PRO A 104 1.48 -7.90 -0.08
C PRO A 104 1.64 -7.73 1.43
N LEU A 105 1.29 -8.75 2.22
CA LEU A 105 1.34 -8.69 3.68
C LEU A 105 2.77 -8.53 4.20
N ILE A 106 3.75 -9.22 3.61
CA ILE A 106 5.17 -9.05 3.97
C ILE A 106 5.61 -7.62 3.66
N ILE A 107 5.26 -7.10 2.48
CA ILE A 107 5.63 -5.73 2.08
C ILE A 107 5.04 -4.72 3.06
N ASP A 108 3.75 -4.83 3.38
CA ASP A 108 3.08 -3.90 4.31
C ASP A 108 3.73 -3.92 5.70
N VAL A 109 4.02 -5.10 6.24
CA VAL A 109 4.67 -5.26 7.55
C VAL A 109 6.06 -4.62 7.53
N VAL A 110 6.85 -4.85 6.47
CA VAL A 110 8.18 -4.26 6.32
C VAL A 110 8.10 -2.74 6.23
N LEU A 111 7.16 -2.20 5.44
CA LEU A 111 6.96 -0.76 5.31
C LEU A 111 6.52 -0.12 6.63
N VAL A 112 5.57 -0.73 7.35
CA VAL A 112 5.15 -0.29 8.69
C VAL A 112 6.34 -0.25 9.64
N ALA A 113 7.10 -1.35 9.74
CA ALA A 113 8.26 -1.43 10.61
C ALA A 113 9.32 -0.39 10.25
N TRP A 114 9.56 -0.17 8.95
CA TRP A 114 10.56 0.78 8.47
C TRP A 114 10.15 2.23 8.77
N ILE A 115 8.92 2.63 8.45
CA ILE A 115 8.41 3.97 8.77
C ILE A 115 8.44 4.19 10.29
N TRP A 116 8.02 3.20 11.08
CA TRP A 116 8.03 3.27 12.53
C TRP A 116 9.44 3.45 13.09
N ALA A 117 10.40 2.65 12.63
CA ALA A 117 11.79 2.72 13.06
C ALA A 117 12.39 4.10 12.77
N VAL A 118 12.23 4.60 11.55
CA VAL A 118 12.77 5.91 11.15
C VAL A 118 12.08 7.06 11.90
N ARG A 119 10.80 6.93 12.22
CA ARG A 119 10.09 7.93 13.03
C ARG A 119 10.57 7.94 14.48
N ARG A 120 10.93 6.78 15.04
CA ARG A 120 11.34 6.63 16.45
C ARG A 120 12.81 6.91 16.70
N TYR A 121 13.68 6.77 15.69
CA TYR A 121 15.14 6.96 15.79
C TYR A 121 15.64 8.07 14.86
#